data_AF-A0A915P419-F1
#
_entry.id   AF-A0A915P419-F1
#
_cell.length_a   1.000
_cell.length_b   1.000
_cell.length_c   1.000
_cell.angle_alpha   90.00
_cell.angle_beta   90.00
_cell.angle_gamma   90.00
#
_symmetry.space_group_name_H-M   'P 1'
#
loop_
_entity.id
_entity.type
_entity.pdbx_description
1 polymer ?
#
loop_
_entity_poly.entity_id
_entity_poly.type
_entity_poly.pdbx_seq_one_letter_code
_entity_poly.pdbx_strand_id
1 'polypeptide(L)'
;MIEYFYLGQINSSNILETNVDDLYAIAHKYCVDSLMNTCEIIMSSNIDQKNFVRRCSYSQLYGLKSITKVMACVKFIAANRKNFLDSNEWKEFKTKNKDFAIRLMEIALKFG
;
A
#
# COMPACT_ATOMS: atom_id res chain seq x y z
N MET A 1 -4.97 -4.59 -18.62
CA MET A 1 -3.97 -5.68 -18.78
C MET A 1 -3.69 -6.00 -20.23
N ILE A 2 -4.66 -6.43 -21.05
CA ILE A 2 -4.42 -6.69 -22.49
C ILE A 2 -3.85 -5.44 -23.18
N GLU A 3 -4.51 -4.29 -23.01
CA GLU A 3 -4.01 -3.01 -23.52
C GLU A 3 -2.56 -2.73 -23.09
N TYR A 4 -2.24 -2.97 -21.82
CA TYR A 4 -0.89 -2.77 -21.28
C TYR A 4 0.14 -3.70 -21.94
N PHE A 5 -0.20 -4.95 -22.25
CA PHE A 5 0.71 -5.85 -22.94
C PHE A 5 1.04 -5.41 -24.37
N TYR A 6 0.09 -4.79 -25.06
CA TYR A 6 0.30 -4.32 -26.43
C TYR A 6 0.93 -2.91 -26.50
N LEU A 7 0.59 -2.03 -25.55
CA LEU A 7 0.97 -0.62 -25.59
C LEU A 7 2.05 -0.23 -24.58
N GLY A 8 2.34 -1.07 -23.58
CA GLY A 8 3.24 -0.77 -22.47
C GLY A 8 2.69 0.26 -21.46
N GLN A 9 1.45 0.74 -21.66
CA GLN A 9 0.83 1.76 -20.81
C GLN A 9 -0.69 1.57 -20.70
N ILE A 10 -1.27 2.15 -19.65
CA ILE A 10 -2.72 2.30 -19.49
C ILE A 10 -3.04 3.77 -19.74
N ASN A 11 -3.72 4.08 -20.85
CA ASN A 11 -3.89 5.46 -21.30
C ASN A 11 -4.83 6.30 -20.42
N SER A 12 -5.64 5.66 -19.58
CA SER A 12 -6.58 6.32 -18.68
C SER A 12 -6.10 6.29 -17.23
N SER A 13 -5.60 7.42 -16.74
CA SER A 13 -5.17 7.59 -15.34
C SER A 13 -6.29 7.24 -14.35
N ASN A 14 -7.54 7.60 -14.65
CA ASN A 14 -8.69 7.29 -13.80
C ASN A 14 -8.93 5.77 -13.67
N ILE A 15 -8.74 4.99 -14.75
CA ILE A 15 -8.86 3.53 -14.72
C ILE A 15 -7.75 2.94 -13.83
N LEU A 16 -6.53 3.45 -13.97
CA LEU A 16 -5.38 3.01 -13.19
C LEU A 16 -5.58 3.27 -11.69
N GLU A 17 -6.01 4.46 -11.30
CA GLU A 17 -6.24 4.81 -9.89
C GLU A 17 -7.41 4.03 -9.27
N THR A 18 -8.53 3.93 -10.00
CA THR A 18 -9.74 3.25 -9.50
C THR A 18 -9.52 1.74 -9.32
N ASN A 19 -8.71 1.12 -10.20
CA ASN A 19 -8.51 -0.33 -10.22
C ASN A 19 -7.09 -0.73 -9.76
N VAL A 20 -6.38 0.17 -9.05
CA VAL A 20 -4.96 -0.03 -8.71
C VAL A 20 -4.71 -1.34 -7.96
N ASP A 21 -5.65 -1.73 -7.10
CA ASP A 21 -5.57 -2.94 -6.28
C ASP A 21 -5.66 -4.23 -7.12
N ASP A 22 -6.61 -4.27 -8.06
CA ASP A 22 -6.81 -5.40 -8.97
C ASP A 22 -5.71 -5.46 -10.04
N LEU A 23 -5.31 -4.29 -10.56
CA LEU A 23 -4.22 -4.19 -11.52
C LEU A 23 -2.91 -4.69 -10.91
N TYR A 24 -2.61 -4.34 -9.66
CA TYR A 24 -1.43 -4.87 -8.98
C TYR A 24 -1.52 -6.39 -8.79
N ALA A 25 -2.66 -6.91 -8.35
CA ALA A 25 -2.84 -8.35 -8.14
C ALA A 25 -2.64 -9.14 -9.46
N ILE A 26 -3.20 -8.63 -10.55
CA ILE A 26 -3.06 -9.25 -11.87
C ILE A 26 -1.61 -9.08 -12.39
N ALA A 27 -0.99 -7.91 -12.23
CA ALA A 27 0.40 -7.67 -12.61
C ALA A 27 1.35 -8.60 -11.86
N HIS A 28 1.14 -8.82 -10.56
CA HIS A 28 1.88 -9.79 -9.76
C HIS A 28 1.68 -11.22 -10.28
N LYS A 29 0.44 -11.61 -10.59
CA LYS A 29 0.14 -12.96 -11.14
C LYS A 29 0.87 -13.24 -12.46
N TYR A 30 1.00 -12.23 -13.32
CA TYR A 30 1.65 -12.35 -14.63
C TYR A 30 3.10 -11.83 -14.66
N CYS A 31 3.69 -11.54 -13.50
CA CYS A 31 5.07 -11.04 -13.36
C CYS A 31 5.38 -9.80 -14.23
N VAL A 32 4.46 -8.82 -14.24
CA VAL A 32 4.60 -7.58 -15.00
C VAL A 32 5.18 -6.48 -14.10
N ASP A 33 6.50 -6.53 -13.89
CA ASP A 33 7.21 -5.69 -12.92
C ASP A 33 7.00 -4.18 -13.12
N SER A 34 7.00 -3.73 -14.37
CA SER A 34 6.80 -2.31 -14.70
C SER A 34 5.44 -1.79 -14.23
N LEU A 35 4.37 -2.57 -14.45
CA LEU A 35 3.02 -2.21 -14.01
C LEU A 35 2.87 -2.33 -12.50
N MET A 36 3.50 -3.34 -11.89
CA MET A 36 3.57 -3.46 -10.44
C MET A 36 4.16 -2.18 -9.85
N ASN A 37 5.33 -1.74 -10.32
CA ASN A 37 6.01 -0.53 -9.85
C ASN A 37 5.14 0.72 -9.99
N THR A 38 4.48 0.92 -11.14
CA THR A 38 3.54 2.03 -11.34
C THR A 38 2.40 2.00 -10.33
N CYS A 39 1.80 0.83 -10.12
CA CYS A 39 0.76 0.66 -9.11
C CYS A 39 1.31 0.96 -7.70
N GLU A 40 2.52 0.52 -7.35
CA GLU A 40 3.11 0.78 -6.03
C GLU A 40 3.27 2.27 -5.75
N ILE A 41 3.68 3.05 -6.74
CA ILE A 41 3.83 4.51 -6.62
C ILE A 41 2.49 5.13 -6.29
N ILE A 42 1.44 4.81 -7.04
CA ILE A 42 0.07 5.33 -6.84
C ILE A 42 -0.49 4.90 -5.49
N MET A 43 -0.33 3.64 -5.14
CA MET A 43 -0.76 3.11 -3.84
C MET A 43 -0.08 3.83 -2.68
N SER A 44 1.22 4.14 -2.83
CA SER A 44 2.03 4.79 -1.79
C SER A 44 1.74 6.29 -1.67
N SER A 45 1.40 6.97 -2.77
CA SER A 45 1.06 8.39 -2.75
C SER A 45 -0.33 8.66 -2.18
N ASN A 46 -1.25 7.70 -2.30
CA ASN A 46 -2.66 7.87 -1.97
C ASN A 46 -3.07 7.09 -0.71
N ILE A 47 -2.18 6.93 0.28
CA ILE A 47 -2.53 6.28 1.54
C ILE A 47 -3.42 7.19 2.38
N ASP A 48 -4.53 6.63 2.86
CA ASP A 48 -5.46 7.29 3.77
C ASP A 48 -5.95 6.31 4.86
N GLN A 49 -6.76 6.80 5.79
CA GLN A 49 -7.31 5.98 6.88
C GLN A 49 -8.17 4.81 6.38
N LYS A 50 -8.92 4.99 5.28
CA LYS A 50 -9.84 3.97 4.73
C LYS A 50 -9.07 2.83 4.07
N ASN A 51 -7.95 3.13 3.43
CA ASN A 51 -7.17 2.17 2.67
C ASN A 51 -5.92 1.66 3.41
N PHE A 52 -5.55 2.27 4.54
CA PHE A 52 -4.35 1.94 5.31
C PHE A 52 -4.19 0.44 5.59
N VAL A 53 -5.25 -0.20 6.10
CA VAL A 53 -5.24 -1.63 6.45
C VAL A 53 -4.95 -2.49 5.23
N ARG A 54 -5.60 -2.16 4.09
CA ARG A 54 -5.38 -2.83 2.82
C ARG A 54 -3.95 -2.60 2.32
N ARG A 55 -3.43 -1.39 2.41
CA ARG A 55 -2.04 -1.08 2.01
C ARG A 55 -1.01 -1.86 2.83
N CYS A 56 -1.24 -2.00 4.13
CA CYS A 56 -0.43 -2.82 5.02
C CYS A 56 -0.45 -4.31 4.63
N SER A 57 -1.63 -4.87 4.36
CA SER A 57 -1.75 -6.29 4.02
C SER A 57 -1.10 -6.66 2.68
N TYR A 58 -1.01 -5.72 1.73
CA TYR A 58 -0.32 -5.96 0.46
C TYR A 58 1.15 -6.34 0.64
N SER A 59 1.82 -5.77 1.64
CA SER A 59 3.23 -6.14 1.94
C SER A 59 3.38 -7.57 2.44
N GLN A 60 2.34 -8.11 3.08
CA GLN A 60 2.31 -9.49 3.57
C GLN A 60 1.88 -10.46 2.45
N LEU A 61 0.92 -10.07 1.61
CA LEU A 61 0.33 -10.92 0.57
C LEU A 61 1.25 -11.13 -0.65
N TYR A 62 1.94 -10.08 -1.09
CA TYR A 62 2.70 -10.10 -2.35
C TYR A 62 4.22 -10.09 -2.13
N GLY A 63 4.66 -10.28 -0.89
CA GLY A 63 6.07 -10.29 -0.52
C GLY A 63 6.68 -8.90 -0.33
N LEU A 64 7.63 -8.84 0.62
CA LEU A 64 8.29 -7.65 1.17
C LEU A 64 9.15 -6.82 0.19
N LYS A 65 9.14 -7.09 -1.12
CA LYS A 65 10.04 -6.39 -2.06
C LYS A 65 9.77 -4.89 -2.17
N SER A 66 8.63 -4.40 -1.70
CA SER A 66 8.35 -2.97 -1.67
C SER A 66 8.61 -2.36 -0.29
N ILE A 67 9.88 -2.06 -0.01
CA ILE A 67 10.28 -1.14 1.09
C ILE A 67 9.44 0.15 1.00
N THR A 68 9.12 0.59 -0.22
CA THR A 68 8.31 1.77 -0.52
C THR A 68 6.93 1.71 0.13
N LYS A 69 6.21 0.58 0.05
CA LYS A 69 4.86 0.45 0.65
C LYS A 69 4.88 0.46 2.18
N VAL A 70 5.82 -0.27 2.79
CA VAL A 70 5.97 -0.26 4.24
C VAL A 70 6.35 1.13 4.72
N MET A 71 7.28 1.80 4.04
CA MET A 71 7.64 3.18 4.31
C MET A 71 6.48 4.16 4.14
N ALA A 72 5.61 3.96 3.15
CA ALA A 72 4.42 4.79 2.98
C ALA A 72 3.45 4.65 4.16
N CYS A 73 3.21 3.42 4.64
CA CYS A 73 2.39 3.17 5.83
C CYS A 73 3.02 3.80 7.09
N VAL A 74 4.34 3.66 7.26
CA VAL A 74 5.10 4.28 8.35
C VAL A 74 4.99 5.80 8.32
N LYS A 75 5.20 6.43 7.16
CA LYS A 75 5.08 7.88 6.97
C LYS A 75 3.66 8.36 7.28
N PHE A 76 2.64 7.62 6.85
CA PHE A 76 1.26 7.94 7.17
C PHE A 76 1.00 7.92 8.69
N ILE A 77 1.46 6.88 9.40
CA ILE A 77 1.36 6.83 10.87
C ILE A 77 2.10 8.01 11.50
N ALA A 78 3.33 8.30 11.07
CA ALA A 78 4.13 9.39 11.63
C ALA A 78 3.43 10.75 11.48
N ALA A 79 2.86 11.02 10.29
CA ALA A 79 2.16 12.27 10.00
C ALA A 79 0.81 12.40 10.72
N ASN A 80 0.10 11.30 10.97
CA ASN A 80 -1.27 11.30 11.51
C ASN A 80 -1.38 10.74 12.92
N ARG A 81 -0.25 10.59 13.63
CA ARG A 81 -0.11 9.80 14.87
C ARG A 81 -1.22 10.06 15.90
N LYS A 82 -1.50 11.33 16.18
CA LYS A 82 -2.47 11.73 17.22
C LYS A 82 -3.89 11.25 16.91
N ASN A 83 -4.34 11.41 15.67
CA ASN A 83 -5.73 11.10 15.31
C ASN A 83 -5.89 9.65 14.87
N PHE A 84 -4.89 9.12 14.15
CA PHE A 84 -4.98 7.79 13.56
C PHE A 84 -4.80 6.68 14.59
N LEU A 85 -3.90 6.81 15.58
CA LEU A 85 -3.69 5.74 16.56
C LEU A 85 -4.88 5.55 17.52
N ASP A 86 -5.73 6.57 17.68
CA ASP A 86 -6.96 6.48 18.46
C ASP A 86 -8.18 5.98 17.66
N SER A 87 -8.02 5.86 16.34
CA SER A 87 -9.08 5.42 15.41
C SER A 87 -9.45 3.95 15.60
N ASN A 88 -10.68 3.60 15.20
CA ASN A 88 -11.15 2.21 15.21
C ASN A 88 -10.38 1.36 14.19
N GLU A 89 -10.03 1.93 13.05
CA GLU A 89 -9.26 1.27 11.99
C GLU A 89 -7.90 0.79 12.52
N TRP A 90 -7.19 1.63 13.27
CA TRP A 90 -5.92 1.24 13.88
C TRP A 90 -6.10 0.19 14.97
N LYS A 91 -7.09 0.35 15.85
CA LYS A 91 -7.37 -0.61 16.94
C LYS A 91 -7.69 -2.00 16.39
N GLU A 92 -8.51 -2.08 15.35
CA GLU A 92 -8.81 -3.33 14.65
C GLU A 92 -7.58 -3.93 13.98
N PHE A 93 -6.81 -3.11 13.25
CA PHE A 93 -5.58 -3.54 12.59
C PHE A 93 -4.58 -4.12 13.59
N LYS A 94 -4.33 -3.40 14.70
CA LYS A 94 -3.42 -3.81 15.78
C LYS A 94 -3.86 -5.12 16.42
N THR A 95 -5.16 -5.32 16.61
CA THR A 95 -5.69 -6.55 17.20
C THR A 95 -5.44 -7.77 16.31
N LYS A 96 -5.62 -7.60 14.99
CA LYS A 96 -5.42 -8.67 13.99
C LYS A 96 -3.95 -8.90 13.62
N ASN A 97 -3.11 -7.87 13.71
CA ASN A 97 -1.73 -7.88 13.20
C ASN A 97 -0.72 -7.39 14.26
N LYS A 98 -0.77 -7.91 15.49
CA LYS A 98 -0.03 -7.37 16.65
C LYS A 98 1.45 -7.11 16.37
N ASP A 99 2.20 -8.11 15.94
CA ASP A 99 3.64 -7.99 15.70
C ASP A 99 3.97 -7.00 14.59
N PHE A 100 3.17 -7.01 13.52
CA PHE A 100 3.36 -6.09 12.41
C PHE A 100 3.01 -4.65 12.78
N ALA A 101 1.94 -4.45 13.57
CA ALA A 101 1.57 -3.14 14.08
C ALA A 101 2.62 -2.56 15.04
N ILE A 102 3.20 -3.40 15.91
CA ILE A 102 4.33 -3.01 16.77
C ILE A 102 5.51 -2.56 15.90
N ARG A 103 5.92 -3.38 14.92
CA ARG A 103 7.01 -3.04 14.01
C ARG A 103 6.79 -1.73 13.25
N LEU A 104 5.58 -1.50 12.73
CA LEU A 104 5.23 -0.26 12.05
C LEU A 104 5.33 0.95 13.00
N MET A 105 4.86 0.83 14.24
CA MET A 105 4.98 1.89 15.24
C MET A 105 6.44 2.17 15.62
N GLU A 106 7.24 1.13 15.87
CA GLU A 106 8.66 1.29 16.22
C GLU A 106 9.43 2.04 15.14
N ILE A 107 9.13 1.77 13.87
CA ILE A 107 9.74 2.49 12.75
C ILE A 107 9.18 3.93 12.69
N ALA A 108 7.86 4.11 12.80
CA ALA A 108 7.22 5.44 12.74
C ALA A 108 7.64 6.37 13.89
N LEU A 109 8.02 5.83 15.04
CA LEU A 109 8.58 6.58 16.17
C LEU A 109 9.97 7.13 15.87
N LYS A 110 10.78 6.42 15.06
CA LYS A 110 12.12 6.86 14.63
C LYS A 110 12.10 7.91 13.52
N PHE A 111 10.96 8.09 12.84
CA PHE A 111 10.76 9.06 11.77
C PHE A 111 10.24 10.43 12.24
N GLY A 112 10.12 10.63 13.56
CA GLY A 112 9.64 11.87 14.18
C GLY A 112 10.76 12.66 14.85
#